data_AF-A0A957Q0C0-F1
#
_entry.id   AF-A0A957Q0C0-F1
#
_cell.length_a   1.000
_cell.length_b   1.000
_cell.length_c   1.000
_cell.angle_alpha   90.00
_cell.angle_beta   90.00
_cell.angle_gamma   90.00
#
_symmetry.space_group_name_H-M   'P 1'
#
loop_
_entity.id
_entity.type
_entity.pdbx_description
1 polymer ?
#
loop_
_entity_poly.entity_id
_entity_poly.type
_entity_poly.pdbx_seq_one_letter_code
_entity_poly.pdbx_strand_id
1 'polypeptide(L)'
;MTTPPILTVNDYVQLPGVAATARYHYGDNGEQFADLYLPAAAPTEPAGYPVVVLIHGGCWGAQYGLAQLGQFSQTIADLGIAVWSLEYRRIGNGGGWPNTFLDVAAGTDFLRTIAAEQQLDLSRVIAAGHSAGGHLVLWLAA
;
A
#
# COMPACT_ATOMS: atom_id res chain seq x y z
N MET A 1 5.05 33.00 -17.07
CA MET A 1 4.52 31.85 -16.31
C MET A 1 4.78 32.15 -14.84
N THR A 2 3.77 32.16 -13.99
CA THR A 2 3.92 32.40 -12.54
C THR A 2 4.40 31.13 -11.86
N THR A 3 5.35 31.24 -10.92
CA THR A 3 5.81 30.10 -10.11
C THR A 3 4.62 29.49 -9.36
N PRO A 4 4.40 28.16 -9.44
CA PRO A 4 3.35 27.54 -8.66
C PRO A 4 3.62 27.72 -7.16
N PRO A 5 2.59 27.89 -6.32
CA PRO A 5 2.76 28.04 -4.89
C PRO A 5 3.41 26.79 -4.28
N ILE A 6 4.22 27.00 -3.23
CA ILE A 6 4.83 25.89 -2.47
C ILE A 6 3.71 25.16 -1.73
N LEU A 7 3.69 23.84 -1.88
CA LEU A 7 2.72 22.96 -1.24
C LEU A 7 3.03 22.84 0.27
N THR A 8 2.04 23.11 1.12
CA THR A 8 2.14 22.84 2.56
C THR A 8 1.82 21.38 2.87
N VAL A 9 2.15 20.91 4.08
CA VAL A 9 1.72 19.57 4.53
C VAL A 9 0.20 19.46 4.52
N ASN A 10 -0.51 20.53 4.89
CA ASN A 10 -1.97 20.53 4.87
C ASN A 10 -2.52 20.40 3.43
N ASP A 11 -1.91 21.09 2.48
CA ASP A 11 -2.28 20.94 1.06
C ASP A 11 -2.06 19.50 0.60
N TYR A 12 -0.93 18.89 0.97
CA TYR A 12 -0.59 17.51 0.60
C TYR A 12 -1.58 16.49 1.15
N VAL A 13 -1.95 16.58 2.44
CA VAL A 13 -2.87 15.61 3.05
C VAL A 13 -4.30 15.74 2.53
N GLN A 14 -4.67 16.88 1.95
CA GLN A 14 -5.97 17.16 1.34
C GLN A 14 -6.02 16.85 -0.16
N LEU A 15 -4.89 16.49 -0.78
CA LEU A 15 -4.91 16.09 -2.18
C LEU A 15 -5.79 14.85 -2.35
N PRO A 16 -6.66 14.83 -3.39
CA PRO A 16 -7.51 13.67 -3.63
C PRO A 16 -6.63 12.45 -3.89
N GLY A 17 -6.95 11.34 -3.22
CA GLY A 17 -6.34 10.05 -3.53
C GLY A 17 -6.72 9.58 -4.93
N VAL A 18 -5.86 8.77 -5.53
CA VAL A 18 -6.21 8.04 -6.75
C VAL A 18 -6.98 6.79 -6.35
N ALA A 19 -8.13 6.56 -6.98
CA ALA A 19 -8.95 5.39 -6.73
C ALA A 19 -8.17 4.11 -7.09
N ALA A 20 -8.17 3.14 -6.20
CA ALA A 20 -7.60 1.82 -6.44
C ALA A 20 -8.42 1.04 -7.47
N THR A 21 -7.80 0.06 -8.12
CA THR A 21 -8.51 -0.90 -8.98
C THR A 21 -9.51 -1.73 -8.18
N ALA A 22 -9.10 -2.18 -6.99
CA ALA A 22 -9.94 -2.90 -6.06
C ALA A 22 -9.46 -2.71 -4.61
N ARG A 23 -10.37 -2.88 -3.65
CA ARG A 23 -10.05 -2.95 -2.22
C ARG A 23 -10.35 -4.34 -1.69
N TYR A 24 -9.42 -4.88 -0.92
CA TYR A 24 -9.56 -6.17 -0.27
C TYR A 24 -9.44 -6.02 1.24
N HIS A 25 -10.34 -6.67 1.97
CA HIS A 25 -10.28 -6.73 3.43
C HIS A 25 -9.64 -8.05 3.85
N TYR A 26 -8.52 -7.97 4.58
CA TYR A 26 -7.80 -9.14 5.10
C TYR A 26 -8.16 -9.46 6.55
N GLY A 27 -9.04 -8.67 7.16
CA GLY A 27 -9.58 -8.90 8.49
C GLY A 27 -10.88 -8.11 8.73
N ASP A 28 -11.48 -8.31 9.90
CA ASP A 28 -12.80 -7.75 10.23
C ASP A 28 -12.75 -6.29 10.67
N ASN A 29 -11.57 -5.78 11.05
CA ASN A 29 -11.43 -4.38 11.44
C ASN A 29 -11.43 -3.47 10.19
N GLY A 30 -12.03 -2.27 10.32
CA GLY A 30 -12.11 -1.31 9.22
C GLY A 30 -10.77 -0.80 8.69
N GLU A 31 -9.67 -0.97 9.44
CA GLU A 31 -8.30 -0.63 9.05
C GLU A 31 -7.54 -1.83 8.44
N GLN A 32 -8.15 -3.02 8.42
CA GLN A 32 -7.54 -4.25 7.90
C GLN A 32 -7.90 -4.44 6.43
N PHE A 33 -7.41 -3.54 5.58
CA PHE A 33 -7.59 -3.60 4.14
C PHE A 33 -6.33 -3.23 3.37
N ALA A 34 -6.31 -3.59 2.09
CA ALA A 34 -5.34 -3.10 1.14
C ALA A 34 -6.03 -2.68 -0.15
N ASP A 35 -5.45 -1.67 -0.77
CA ASP A 35 -5.83 -1.17 -2.08
C ASP A 35 -4.90 -1.76 -3.15
N LEU A 36 -5.49 -2.50 -4.09
CA LEU A 36 -4.80 -3.07 -5.24
C LEU A 36 -4.85 -2.08 -6.40
N TYR A 37 -3.68 -1.73 -6.94
CA TYR A 37 -3.54 -1.00 -8.19
C TYR A 37 -2.94 -1.95 -9.23
N LEU A 38 -3.68 -2.19 -10.31
CA LEU A 38 -3.23 -3.02 -11.42
C LEU A 38 -2.77 -2.17 -12.61
N PRO A 39 -1.74 -2.61 -13.34
CA PRO A 39 -1.43 -2.04 -14.64
C PRO A 39 -2.63 -2.12 -15.59
N ALA A 40 -2.81 -1.10 -16.43
CA ALA A 40 -3.91 -1.07 -17.39
C ALA A 40 -3.73 -2.09 -18.54
N ALA A 41 -2.49 -2.38 -18.91
CA ALA A 41 -2.15 -3.41 -19.89
C ALA A 41 -1.99 -4.77 -19.18
N ALA A 42 -2.35 -5.85 -19.88
CA ALA A 42 -2.12 -7.22 -19.41
C ALA A 42 -0.63 -7.49 -19.09
N PRO A 43 -0.31 -8.47 -18.23
CA PRO A 43 1.07 -8.80 -17.92
C PRO A 43 1.83 -9.16 -19.20
N THR A 44 3.07 -8.68 -19.32
CA THR A 44 3.95 -9.03 -20.44
C THR A 44 4.52 -10.44 -20.30
N GLU A 45 4.62 -10.95 -19.07
CA GLU A 45 5.15 -12.26 -18.74
C GLU A 45 4.02 -13.23 -18.33
N PRO A 46 4.07 -14.51 -18.73
CA PRO A 46 3.05 -15.50 -18.34
C PRO A 46 2.90 -15.69 -16.83
N ALA A 47 3.94 -15.40 -16.05
CA ALA A 47 3.93 -15.50 -14.60
C ALA A 47 3.04 -14.44 -13.91
N GLY A 48 2.67 -13.37 -14.61
CA GLY A 48 1.84 -12.29 -14.07
C GLY A 48 2.60 -10.99 -13.78
N TYR A 49 1.92 -10.06 -13.12
CA TYR A 49 2.47 -8.78 -12.70
C TYR A 49 3.44 -8.96 -11.52
N PRO A 50 4.67 -8.41 -11.56
CA PRO A 50 5.45 -8.26 -10.34
C PRO A 50 4.69 -7.36 -9.35
N VAL A 51 4.93 -7.54 -8.05
CA VAL A 51 4.16 -6.87 -7.00
C VAL A 51 5.05 -6.01 -6.12
N VAL A 52 4.61 -4.77 -5.84
CA VAL A 52 5.13 -3.96 -4.75
C VAL A 52 4.14 -3.97 -3.59
N VAL A 53 4.55 -4.48 -2.44
CA VAL A 53 3.85 -4.27 -1.17
C VAL A 53 4.27 -2.92 -0.62
N LEU A 54 3.36 -1.96 -0.61
CA LEU A 54 3.64 -0.58 -0.27
C LEU A 54 3.00 -0.21 1.07
N ILE A 55 3.83 0.12 2.06
CA ILE A 55 3.40 0.44 3.43
C ILE A 55 3.61 1.92 3.72
N HIS A 56 2.52 2.63 4.06
CA HIS A 56 2.57 4.05 4.37
C HIS A 56 3.18 4.36 5.75
N GLY A 57 3.71 5.58 5.86
CA GLY A 57 4.25 6.12 7.10
C GLY A 57 3.21 6.93 7.88
N GLY A 58 3.69 7.85 8.73
CA GLY A 58 2.84 8.70 9.57
C GLY A 58 3.02 8.46 11.06
N CYS A 59 4.26 8.21 11.51
CA CYS A 59 4.58 8.01 12.93
C CYS A 59 3.67 7.00 13.64
N TRP A 60 3.21 5.97 12.91
CA TRP A 60 2.24 4.96 13.38
C TRP A 60 0.91 5.53 13.89
N GLY A 61 0.59 6.81 13.65
CA GLY A 61 -0.59 7.48 14.18
C GLY A 61 -1.82 7.28 13.29
N ALA A 62 -2.97 7.05 13.91
CA ALA A 62 -4.24 6.78 13.22
C ALA A 62 -4.69 7.90 12.27
N GLN A 63 -4.23 9.14 12.47
CA GLN A 63 -4.56 10.29 11.65
C GLN A 63 -3.93 10.29 10.24
N TYR A 64 -3.01 9.37 9.97
CA TYR A 64 -2.39 9.18 8.66
C TYR A 64 -2.78 7.80 8.12
N GLY A 65 -3.01 7.69 6.82
CA GLY A 65 -3.40 6.44 6.17
C GLY A 65 -2.80 6.31 4.79
N LEU A 66 -3.25 5.30 4.03
CA LEU A 66 -2.68 5.02 2.71
C LEU A 66 -3.06 6.01 1.59
N ALA A 67 -4.04 6.91 1.81
CA ALA A 67 -4.58 7.76 0.74
C ALA A 67 -3.50 8.62 0.06
N GLN A 68 -2.54 9.12 0.84
CA GLN A 68 -1.44 9.94 0.34
C GLN A 68 -0.44 9.18 -0.53
N LEU A 69 -0.49 7.84 -0.55
CA LEU A 69 0.29 7.01 -1.45
C LEU A 69 -0.42 6.69 -2.76
N GLY A 70 -1.72 6.98 -2.92
CA GLY A 70 -2.47 6.57 -4.11
C GLY A 70 -1.86 7.03 -5.43
N GLN A 71 -1.35 8.27 -5.50
CA GLN A 71 -0.66 8.77 -6.69
C GLN A 71 0.65 8.00 -6.97
N PHE A 72 1.39 7.66 -5.92
CA PHE A 72 2.63 6.89 -6.04
C PHE A 72 2.33 5.45 -6.46
N SER A 73 1.29 4.84 -5.90
CA SER A 73 0.79 3.52 -6.31
C SER A 73 0.39 3.49 -7.78
N GLN A 74 -0.36 4.49 -8.25
CA GLN A 74 -0.73 4.58 -9.67
C GLN A 74 0.50 4.74 -10.57
N THR A 75 1.47 5.60 -10.19
CA THR A 75 2.70 5.77 -10.98
C THR A 75 3.50 4.46 -11.09
N ILE A 76 3.54 3.63 -10.06
CA ILE A 76 4.18 2.30 -10.13
C ILE A 76 3.35 1.35 -11.02
N ALA A 77 2.02 1.37 -10.90
CA ALA A 77 1.13 0.58 -11.76
C ALA A 77 1.28 0.92 -13.25
N ASP A 78 1.45 2.21 -13.58
CA ASP A 78 1.69 2.67 -14.95
C ASP A 78 3.03 2.16 -15.53
N LEU A 79 3.96 1.72 -14.67
CA LEU A 79 5.22 1.08 -15.07
C LEU A 79 5.09 -0.44 -15.25
N GLY A 80 3.89 -1.00 -15.17
CA GLY A 80 3.64 -2.44 -15.37
C GLY A 80 3.82 -3.29 -14.11
N ILE A 81 3.83 -2.67 -12.93
CA ILE A 81 4.04 -3.35 -11.64
C ILE A 81 2.79 -3.20 -10.78
N ALA A 82 2.17 -4.30 -10.34
CA ALA A 82 1.03 -4.24 -9.45
C ALA A 82 1.43 -3.67 -8.08
N VAL A 83 0.58 -2.86 -7.47
CA VAL A 83 0.82 -2.30 -6.13
C VAL A 83 -0.23 -2.79 -5.16
N TRP A 84 0.24 -3.38 -4.07
CA TRP A 84 -0.54 -3.73 -2.89
C TRP A 84 -0.29 -2.67 -1.81
N SER A 85 -1.12 -1.63 -1.81
CA SER A 85 -1.02 -0.53 -0.85
C SER A 85 -1.74 -0.91 0.43
N LEU A 86 -0.98 -1.18 1.49
CA LEU A 86 -1.48 -1.81 2.70
C LEU A 86 -1.87 -0.79 3.76
N GLU A 87 -3.11 -0.86 4.25
CA GLU A 87 -3.55 -0.20 5.48
C GLU A 87 -3.46 -1.19 6.65
N TYR A 88 -3.27 -0.68 7.86
CA TYR A 88 -3.06 -1.48 9.06
C TYR A 88 -3.51 -0.72 10.30
N ARG A 89 -3.92 -1.38 11.40
CA ARG A 89 -4.24 -0.64 12.64
C ARG A 89 -3.03 0.10 13.18
N ARG A 90 -3.26 1.30 13.70
CA ARG A 90 -2.29 2.31 14.12
C ARG A 90 -2.53 2.75 15.58
N ILE A 91 -1.58 3.47 16.15
CA ILE A 91 -1.73 4.08 17.48
C ILE A 91 -2.90 5.06 17.43
N GLY A 92 -3.91 4.82 18.27
CA GLY A 92 -5.15 5.61 18.31
C GLY A 92 -6.38 4.93 17.70
N ASN A 93 -6.23 3.83 16.94
CA ASN A 93 -7.36 3.05 16.40
C ASN A 93 -7.19 1.53 16.59
N GLY A 94 -6.53 1.12 17.69
CA GLY A 94 -6.37 -0.29 18.08
C GLY A 94 -5.08 -0.97 17.58
N GLY A 95 -4.17 -0.22 16.98
CA GLY A 95 -2.82 -0.65 16.63
C GLY A 95 -1.82 -0.47 17.77
N GLY A 96 -0.55 -0.36 17.41
CA GLY A 96 0.60 -0.48 18.32
C GLY A 96 1.10 -1.92 18.40
N TRP A 97 2.08 -2.19 19.27
CA TRP A 97 2.54 -3.55 19.49
C TRP A 97 1.47 -4.38 20.23
N PRO A 98 1.13 -5.61 19.78
CA PRO A 98 1.63 -6.29 18.58
C PRO A 98 0.76 -6.08 17.32
N ASN A 99 -0.42 -5.47 17.46
CA ASN A 99 -1.47 -5.44 16.43
C ASN A 99 -1.03 -4.83 15.09
N THR A 100 -0.28 -3.72 15.08
CA THR A 100 0.22 -3.11 13.84
C THR A 100 1.09 -4.09 13.04
N PHE A 101 1.92 -4.85 13.75
CA PHE A 101 2.84 -5.80 13.14
C PHE A 101 2.10 -7.03 12.63
N LEU A 102 1.16 -7.55 13.43
CA LEU A 102 0.28 -8.64 13.01
C LEU A 102 -0.54 -8.27 11.77
N ASP A 103 -1.03 -7.03 11.69
CA ASP A 103 -1.78 -6.54 10.53
C ASP A 103 -0.90 -6.44 9.28
N VAL A 104 0.34 -5.92 9.41
CA VAL A 104 1.29 -5.86 8.30
C VAL A 104 1.64 -7.26 7.77
N ALA A 105 1.85 -8.23 8.66
CA ALA A 105 2.10 -9.62 8.27
C ALA A 105 0.87 -10.25 7.61
N ALA A 106 -0.29 -10.18 8.26
CA ALA A 106 -1.53 -10.78 7.75
C ALA A 106 -1.96 -10.17 6.42
N GLY A 107 -1.88 -8.84 6.28
CA GLY A 107 -2.23 -8.14 5.06
C GLY A 107 -1.26 -8.40 3.91
N THR A 108 0.02 -8.62 4.19
CA THR A 108 0.98 -9.08 3.17
C THR A 108 0.69 -10.52 2.75
N ASP A 109 0.45 -11.40 3.71
CA ASP A 109 0.13 -12.80 3.48
C ASP A 109 -1.16 -13.00 2.67
N PHE A 110 -2.10 -12.08 2.81
CA PHE A 110 -3.35 -12.06 2.06
C PHE A 110 -3.13 -11.99 0.54
N LEU A 111 -2.00 -11.46 0.05
CA LEU A 111 -1.68 -11.51 -1.38
C LEU A 111 -1.76 -12.91 -1.98
N ARG A 112 -1.42 -13.95 -1.20
CA ARG A 112 -1.49 -15.35 -1.65
C ARG A 112 -2.90 -15.79 -2.00
N THR A 113 -3.92 -15.18 -1.41
CA THR A 113 -5.32 -15.56 -1.63
C THR A 113 -5.88 -15.00 -2.93
N ILE A 114 -5.37 -13.84 -3.37
CA ILE A 114 -5.85 -13.14 -4.57
C ILE A 114 -4.94 -13.30 -5.79
N ALA A 115 -3.71 -13.80 -5.61
CA ALA A 115 -2.68 -13.77 -6.65
C ALA A 115 -3.08 -14.46 -7.95
N ALA A 116 -3.74 -15.62 -7.89
CA ALA A 116 -4.15 -16.34 -9.09
C ALA A 116 -5.23 -15.57 -9.87
N GLU A 117 -6.22 -15.02 -9.18
CA GLU A 117 -7.31 -14.25 -9.79
C GLU A 117 -6.81 -12.96 -10.43
N GLN A 118 -5.89 -12.28 -9.75
CA GLN A 118 -5.36 -10.97 -10.16
C GLN A 118 -4.07 -11.07 -11.00
N GLN A 119 -3.66 -12.29 -11.38
CA GLN A 119 -2.44 -12.57 -12.15
C GLN A 119 -1.18 -11.94 -11.52
N LEU A 120 -0.99 -12.12 -10.23
CA LEU A 120 0.16 -11.60 -9.48
C LEU A 120 1.28 -12.63 -9.41
N ASP A 121 2.48 -12.22 -9.79
CA ASP A 121 3.69 -13.02 -9.71
C ASP A 121 4.35 -12.89 -8.33
N LEU A 122 4.00 -13.81 -7.43
CA LEU A 122 4.55 -13.82 -6.07
C LEU A 122 6.00 -14.29 -5.98
N SER A 123 6.64 -14.68 -7.10
CA SER A 123 8.10 -14.88 -7.14
C SER A 123 8.87 -13.55 -7.27
N ARG A 124 8.16 -12.46 -7.62
CA ARG A 124 8.72 -11.11 -7.79
C ARG A 124 7.97 -10.10 -6.92
N VAL A 125 8.17 -10.21 -5.61
CA VAL A 125 7.61 -9.29 -4.61
C VAL A 125 8.70 -8.37 -4.08
N ILE A 126 8.43 -7.06 -4.06
CA ILE A 126 9.25 -6.04 -3.43
C ILE A 126 8.44 -5.41 -2.31
N ALA A 127 8.96 -5.39 -1.09
CA ALA A 127 8.38 -4.60 0.00
C ALA A 127 9.01 -3.20 0.02
N ALA A 128 8.19 -2.15 0.07
CA ALA A 128 8.61 -0.76 0.06
C ALA A 128 7.79 0.07 1.05
N GLY A 129 8.40 1.07 1.67
CA GLY A 129 7.72 1.89 2.66
C GLY A 129 8.50 3.15 3.03
N HIS A 130 7.79 4.14 3.54
CA HIS A 130 8.35 5.44 3.93
C HIS A 130 8.23 5.66 5.44
N SER A 131 9.30 6.15 6.09
CA SER A 131 9.32 6.49 7.53
C SER A 131 8.87 5.29 8.40
N ALA A 132 7.79 5.42 9.17
CA ALA A 132 7.18 4.34 9.94
C ALA A 132 6.86 3.10 9.07
N GLY A 133 6.45 3.28 7.82
CA GLY A 133 6.23 2.20 6.86
C GLY A 133 7.52 1.53 6.42
N GLY A 134 8.62 2.28 6.27
CA GLY A 134 9.94 1.72 5.97
C GLY A 134 10.48 0.89 7.14
N HIS A 135 10.23 1.32 8.38
CA HIS A 135 10.50 0.51 9.56
C HIS A 135 9.68 -0.79 9.56
N LEU A 136 8.38 -0.73 9.22
CA LEU A 136 7.52 -1.92 9.16
C LEU A 136 7.93 -2.89 8.04
N VAL A 137 8.38 -2.38 6.90
CA VAL A 137 8.96 -3.19 5.82
C VAL A 137 10.21 -3.93 6.29
N LEU A 138 11.11 -3.25 7.01
CA LEU A 138 12.32 -3.89 7.53
C LEU A 138 11.97 -5.01 8.52
N TRP A 139 10.97 -4.80 9.38
CA TRP A 139 10.48 -5.83 10.28
C TRP A 139 9.85 -7.02 9.53
N LEU A 140 9.05 -6.74 8.49
CA LEU A 140 8.35 -7.76 7.70
C LEU A 140 9.32 -8.67 6.93
N ALA A 141 10.46 -8.12 6.49
CA ALA A 141 11.45 -8.84 5.69
C ALA A 141 12.54 -9.55 6.53
N ALA A 142 12.53 -9.38 7.85
CA ALA A 142 13.57 -9.89 8.76
C ALA A 142 13.42 -11.37 9.11
#